data_AF-A0A2X2KUZ3-F1
#
_entry.id   AF-A0A2X2KUZ3-F1
#
_cell.length_a   1.000
_cell.length_b   1.000
_cell.length_c   1.000
_cell.angle_alpha   90.00
_cell.angle_beta   90.00
_cell.angle_gamma   90.00
#
_symmetry.space_group_name_H-M   'P 1'
#
loop_
_entity.id
_entity.type
_entity.pdbx_description
1 polymer ?
#
loop_
_entity_poly.entity_id
_entity_poly.type
_entity_poly.pdbx_seq_one_letter_code
_entity_poly.pdbx_strand_id
1 'polypeptide(L)'
;MYPKLYPYILVIVLVVLCTTAFRSTESSRSVTRYASITGLKAEKVAYYKKLHAKVWPTVLRKIKACHIRNYSIFLKEIDGQFFLFQLF
;
A
#
# COMPACT_ATOMS: atom_id res chain seq x y z
N MET A 1 44.59 26.29 37.05
CA MET A 1 45.16 25.79 35.77
C MET A 1 44.34 24.56 35.35
N TYR A 2 43.14 24.76 34.79
CA TYR A 2 42.29 23.66 34.30
C TYR A 2 42.69 23.34 32.85
N PRO A 3 43.18 22.12 32.55
CA PRO A 3 43.61 21.80 31.20
C PRO A 3 42.39 21.66 30.29
N LYS A 4 42.32 22.52 29.28
CA LYS A 4 41.65 22.28 27.98
C LYS A 4 40.31 21.52 28.08
N LEU A 5 39.30 22.12 28.74
CA LEU A 5 37.91 21.64 28.75
C LEU A 5 37.19 21.90 27.40
N TYR A 6 37.69 22.89 26.64
CA TYR A 6 37.19 23.30 25.31
C TYR A 6 37.07 22.18 24.25
N PRO A 7 38.05 21.27 24.03
CA PRO A 7 37.93 20.21 23.03
C PRO A 7 36.75 19.26 23.28
N TYR A 8 36.44 18.93 24.55
CA TYR A 8 35.32 18.05 24.87
C TYR A 8 33.97 18.73 24.64
N ILE A 9 33.85 20.02 25.00
CA ILE A 9 32.65 20.81 24.72
C ILE A 9 32.42 20.93 23.20
N LEU A 10 33.48 21.15 22.43
CA LEU A 10 33.42 21.24 20.97
C LEU A 10 32.93 19.92 20.35
N VAL A 11 33.44 18.76 20.82
CA VAL A 11 33.01 17.44 20.35
C VAL A 11 31.55 17.17 20.70
N ILE A 12 31.11 17.51 21.92
CA ILE A 12 29.71 17.34 22.32
C ILE A 12 28.79 18.20 21.44
N VAL A 13 29.15 19.47 21.22
CA VAL A 13 28.39 20.36 20.33
C VAL A 13 28.35 19.82 18.91
N LEU A 14 29.46 19.31 18.39
CA LEU A 14 29.56 18.76 17.03
C LEU A 14 28.76 17.47 16.86
N VAL A 15 28.73 16.60 17.87
CA VAL A 15 27.91 15.38 17.89
C VAL A 15 26.43 15.73 17.96
N VAL A 16 26.03 16.70 18.80
CA VAL A 16 24.65 17.19 18.86
C VAL A 16 24.24 17.86 17.55
N LEU A 17 25.14 18.60 16.91
CA LEU A 17 24.89 19.18 15.58
C LEU A 17 24.69 18.09 14.52
N CYS A 18 25.51 17.03 14.54
CA CYS A 18 25.39 15.92 13.60
C CYS A 18 24.09 15.12 13.79
N THR A 19 23.65 14.86 15.03
CA THR A 19 22.41 14.12 15.29
C THR A 19 21.15 14.94 15.00
N THR A 20 21.20 16.27 15.16
CA THR A 20 20.06 17.16 14.85
C THR A 20 19.99 17.55 13.37
N ALA A 21 21.13 17.59 12.67
CA ALA A 21 21.18 17.92 11.25
C ALA A 21 20.84 16.72 10.33
N PHE A 22 20.99 15.47 10.81
CA PHE A 22 20.61 14.29 10.03
C PHE A 22 19.10 14.02 10.14
N ARG A 23 18.30 14.89 9.53
CA ARG A 23 16.86 14.67 9.35
C ARG A 23 16.68 13.97 8.01
N SER A 24 16.58 12.64 8.04
CA SER A 24 16.27 11.85 6.85
C SER A 24 14.93 12.31 6.27
N THR A 25 14.95 12.86 5.05
CA THR A 25 13.75 13.06 4.25
C THR A 25 13.30 11.69 3.74
N GLU A 26 12.62 10.91 4.58
CA GLU A 26 11.89 9.76 4.08
C GLU A 26 10.81 10.26 3.12
N SER A 27 11.01 9.99 1.84
CA SER A 27 9.96 10.11 0.83
C SER A 27 8.85 9.13 1.20
N SER A 28 7.81 9.63 1.86
CA SER A 28 6.56 8.89 2.03
C SER A 28 6.01 8.58 0.65
N ARG A 29 6.17 7.34 0.18
CA ARG A 29 5.42 6.85 -0.98
C ARG A 29 3.93 6.92 -0.62
N SER A 30 3.22 7.88 -1.20
CA SER A 30 1.77 7.98 -1.05
C SER A 30 1.12 6.75 -1.69
N VAL A 31 0.19 6.12 -0.97
CA VAL A 31 -0.61 5.03 -1.50
C VAL A 31 -1.71 5.63 -2.38
N THR A 32 -1.76 5.22 -3.64
CA THR A 32 -2.86 5.56 -4.55
C THR A 32 -3.93 4.48 -4.51
N ARG A 33 -5.20 4.89 -4.58
CA ARG A 33 -6.36 3.99 -4.68
C ARG A 33 -6.90 4.01 -6.10
N TYR A 34 -7.21 2.84 -6.62
CA TYR A 34 -7.79 2.63 -7.94
C TYR A 34 -9.15 1.94 -7.81
N ALA A 35 -10.03 2.26 -8.74
CA ALA A 35 -11.30 1.59 -8.88
C ALA A 35 -11.58 1.28 -10.36
N SER A 36 -12.23 0.15 -10.61
CA SER A 36 -12.73 -0.20 -11.94
C SER A 36 -14.13 -0.80 -11.84
N ILE A 37 -14.91 -0.64 -12.91
CA ILE A 37 -16.26 -1.18 -13.01
C ILE A 37 -16.32 -2.03 -14.27
N THR A 38 -16.92 -3.21 -14.17
CA THR A 38 -17.14 -4.07 -15.33
C THR A 38 -18.50 -4.78 -15.24
N GLY A 39 -19.10 -5.03 -16.40
CA GLY A 39 -20.35 -5.78 -16.49
C GLY A 39 -20.14 -7.28 -16.33
N LEU A 40 -21.11 -7.96 -15.73
CA LEU A 40 -21.13 -9.41 -15.59
C LEU A 40 -22.42 -9.97 -16.21
N LYS A 41 -22.27 -10.99 -17.05
CA LYS A 41 -23.40 -11.72 -17.60
C LYS A 41 -24.19 -12.40 -16.49
N ALA A 42 -25.51 -12.26 -16.48
CA ALA A 42 -26.38 -12.77 -15.42
C ALA A 42 -26.21 -14.29 -15.22
N GLU A 43 -26.10 -15.05 -16.31
CA GLU A 43 -25.91 -16.50 -16.28
C GLU A 43 -24.55 -16.94 -15.73
N LYS A 44 -23.60 -16.01 -15.55
CA LYS A 44 -22.27 -16.27 -15.01
C LYS A 44 -22.10 -15.86 -13.55
N VAL A 45 -23.09 -15.23 -12.93
CA VAL A 45 -22.98 -14.73 -11.54
C VAL A 45 -22.62 -15.85 -10.54
N ALA A 46 -23.33 -16.97 -10.57
CA ALA A 46 -23.07 -18.08 -9.66
C ALA A 46 -21.67 -18.69 -9.89
N TYR A 47 -21.29 -18.84 -11.16
CA TYR A 47 -19.98 -19.37 -11.53
C TYR A 47 -18.84 -18.43 -11.09
N TYR A 48 -19.03 -17.11 -11.30
CA TYR A 48 -18.09 -16.08 -10.86
C TYR A 48 -17.85 -16.15 -9.35
N LYS A 49 -18.92 -16.23 -8.54
CA LYS A 49 -18.82 -16.38 -7.07
C LYS A 49 -18.06 -17.65 -6.68
N LYS A 50 -18.34 -18.78 -7.33
CA LYS A 50 -17.65 -20.05 -7.07
C LYS A 50 -16.14 -19.96 -7.33
N LEU A 51 -15.74 -19.33 -8.43
CA LEU A 51 -14.33 -19.08 -8.74
C LEU A 51 -13.66 -18.19 -7.69
N HIS A 52 -14.32 -17.11 -7.27
CA HIS A 52 -13.76 -16.16 -6.30
C HIS A 52 -13.75 -16.70 -4.86
N ALA A 53 -14.60 -17.68 -4.53
CA ALA A 53 -14.52 -18.40 -3.25
C ALA A 53 -13.26 -19.29 -3.14
N LYS A 54 -12.67 -19.68 -4.28
CA LYS A 54 -11.48 -20.55 -4.36
C LYS A 54 -10.46 -19.99 -5.34
N VAL A 55 -10.00 -18.77 -5.08
CA VAL A 55 -9.03 -18.08 -5.94
C VAL A 55 -7.76 -18.90 -6.09
N TRP A 56 -7.25 -18.99 -7.31
CA TRP A 56 -6.00 -19.70 -7.58
C TRP A 56 -4.81 -19.04 -6.87
N PRO A 57 -3.97 -19.82 -6.15
CA PRO A 57 -2.81 -19.27 -5.45
C PRO A 57 -1.82 -18.52 -6.35
N THR A 58 -1.68 -18.94 -7.61
CA THR A 58 -0.83 -18.28 -8.62
C THR A 58 -1.26 -16.84 -8.89
N VAL A 59 -2.57 -16.60 -8.99
CA VAL A 59 -3.15 -15.27 -9.20
C VAL A 59 -2.91 -14.38 -7.98
N LEU A 60 -3.15 -14.88 -6.77
CA LEU A 60 -2.90 -14.14 -5.53
C LEU A 60 -1.43 -13.73 -5.39
N ARG A 61 -0.50 -14.62 -5.74
CA ARG A 61 0.94 -14.30 -5.76
C ARG A 61 1.25 -13.17 -6.74
N LYS A 62 0.65 -13.19 -7.93
CA LYS A 62 0.88 -12.14 -8.93
C LYS A 62 0.31 -10.79 -8.49
N ILE A 63 -0.90 -10.76 -7.93
CA ILE A 63 -1.51 -9.54 -7.36
C ILE A 63 -0.57 -8.91 -6.32
N LYS A 64 -0.06 -9.71 -5.38
CA LYS A 64 0.90 -9.25 -4.35
C LYS A 64 2.21 -8.74 -4.97
N ALA A 65 2.74 -9.44 -5.97
CA ALA A 65 3.97 -9.03 -6.66
C ALA A 65 3.81 -7.70 -7.43
N CYS A 66 2.60 -7.40 -7.91
CA CYS A 66 2.27 -6.11 -8.54
C CYS A 66 1.98 -4.98 -7.54
N HIS A 67 2.23 -5.19 -6.24
CA HIS A 67 1.97 -4.21 -5.17
C HIS A 67 0.49 -3.83 -4.99
N ILE A 68 -0.44 -4.63 -5.50
CA ILE A 68 -1.87 -4.45 -5.29
C ILE A 68 -2.23 -4.95 -3.89
N ARG A 69 -2.88 -4.12 -3.08
CA ARG A 69 -3.22 -4.40 -1.68
C ARG A 69 -4.66 -3.99 -1.39
N ASN A 70 -5.29 -4.61 -0.40
CA ASN A 70 -6.69 -4.34 -0.03
C ASN A 70 -7.66 -4.43 -1.22
N TYR A 71 -7.47 -5.43 -2.09
CA TYR A 71 -8.28 -5.64 -3.28
C TYR A 71 -9.60 -6.33 -2.94
N SER A 72 -10.71 -5.61 -3.14
CA SER A 72 -12.08 -6.10 -2.95
C SER A 72 -12.89 -6.00 -4.24
N ILE A 73 -13.83 -6.93 -4.43
CA ILE A 73 -14.77 -6.90 -5.56
C ILE A 73 -16.19 -7.04 -5.03
N PHE A 74 -17.04 -6.07 -5.35
CA PHE A 74 -18.45 -6.03 -4.97
C PHE A 74 -19.32 -6.30 -6.18
N LEU A 75 -20.34 -7.13 -6.02
CA LEU A 75 -21.34 -7.41 -7.06
C LEU A 75 -22.63 -6.66 -6.72
N LYS A 76 -23.16 -5.92 -7.70
CA LYS A 76 -24.46 -5.24 -7.58
C LYS A 76 -25.26 -5.41 -8.85
N GLU A 77 -26.57 -5.59 -8.68
CA GLU A 77 -27.54 -5.53 -9.77
C GLU A 77 -28.10 -4.11 -9.87
N ILE A 78 -28.14 -3.57 -11.09
CA ILE A 78 -28.67 -2.25 -11.44
C ILE A 78 -29.44 -2.44 -12.74
N ASP A 79 -30.74 -2.10 -12.75
CA ASP A 79 -31.61 -2.20 -13.92
C ASP A 79 -31.59 -3.56 -14.63
N GLY A 80 -31.57 -4.65 -13.85
CA GLY A 80 -31.53 -6.04 -14.35
C GLY A 80 -30.18 -6.47 -14.94
N GLN A 81 -29.15 -5.63 -14.84
CA GLN A 81 -27.78 -5.93 -15.25
C GLN A 81 -26.87 -6.05 -14.04
N PHE A 82 -25.89 -6.94 -14.10
CA PHE A 82 -24.93 -7.14 -13.01
C PHE A 82 -23.64 -6.39 -13.29
N PHE A 83 -23.14 -5.70 -12.27
CA PHE A 83 -21.88 -4.97 -12.30
C PHE A 83 -20.98 -5.40 -11.16
N LEU A 84 -19.68 -5.44 -11.46
CA LEU A 84 -18.61 -5.67 -10.51
C LEU A 84 -17.87 -4.36 -10.27
N PHE A 85 -17.80 -3.96 -9.01
CA PHE A 85 -17.06 -2.80 -8.53
C PHE A 85 -15.78 -3.30 -7.87
N GLN A 86 -14.64 -3.01 -8.48
CA GLN A 86 -13.32 -3.47 -8.07
C GLN A 86 -12.58 -2.29 -7.43
N LEU A 87 -12.00 -2.49 -6.24
CA LEU A 87 -11.30 -1.44 -5.49
C LEU A 87 -9.95 -1.97 -5.00
N PHE A 88 -8.85 -1.30 -5.31
CA PHE A 88 -7.49 -1.74 -4.93
C PHE A 88 -6.45 -0.62 -4.84
#